data_AF-A0A1V8UL13-F1
#
_entry.id   AF-A0A1V8UL13-F1
#
_cell.length_a   1.000
_cell.length_b   1.000
_cell.length_c   1.000
_cell.angle_alpha   90.00
_cell.angle_beta   90.00
_cell.angle_gamma   90.00
#
_symmetry.space_group_name_H-M   'P 1'
#
loop_
_entity.id
_entity.type
_entity.pdbx_description
1 polymer ?
#
loop_
_entity_poly.entity_id
_entity_poly.type
_entity_poly.pdbx_seq_one_letter_code
_entity_poly.pdbx_strand_id
1 'polypeptide(L)'
;MADGQLSYRAFAGSEAFSDFRRARLATAIGARKLQAIWVHYVASYKQLLTEQISVLEQLLEYGSYPDTGDDLHNACLQAISNGATPQDSHTLLMYITPRPGTISPWSSKATSIAQVCGLERSVKRIERGIVLAATFDGDAPQQSTSSAEALYDRMTENLSRNAPDIDAMFAQHSPSPLQRVHLQRDDGKPKAAFDEANRTLGLALDDSEIEYLIEAYTNQLQRDPTDVELFMFAQVNSEHCRHKQFNADWTIDGNAKSQSLFSMIRNTHKQHPQQVISAYSDNAAVMKGEPGSHWAPDNATGEWRSTKETVHYLGKVETHNHPTAVSPFPGAATGSGGEIRDEGAVGRGSKPKSGLTGFNVSDLLIPGHKQPWELDVGKPAHLASSLDIMLEAPIGSAAFNNEFGRPCTTGYFRTLLTNVPTPAGGTELRGYHKPIMLAGGVGTVRPQHALKDKAM
;
A
#
# COMPACT_ATOMS: atom_id res chain seq x y z
N MET A 1 4.23 26.54 -17.06
CA MET A 1 3.30 26.76 -18.20
C MET A 1 1.95 27.12 -17.58
N ALA A 2 1.37 28.25 -17.98
CA ALA A 2 0.09 28.71 -17.45
C ALA A 2 -1.00 27.65 -17.65
N ASP A 3 -1.86 27.46 -16.63
CA ASP A 3 -3.03 26.59 -16.63
C ASP A 3 -3.94 26.91 -17.82
N GLY A 4 -3.73 26.22 -18.93
CA GLY A 4 -4.77 26.05 -19.93
C GLY A 4 -5.81 25.09 -19.38
N GLN A 5 -7.09 25.34 -19.65
CA GLN A 5 -8.16 24.39 -19.37
C GLN A 5 -7.81 23.04 -20.01
N LEU A 6 -7.75 21.99 -19.19
CA LEU A 6 -7.48 20.64 -19.68
C LEU A 6 -8.60 20.19 -20.61
N SER A 7 -8.23 19.40 -21.61
CA SER A 7 -9.18 18.64 -22.42
C SER A 7 -9.22 17.21 -21.90
N TYR A 8 -10.40 16.60 -21.93
CA TYR A 8 -10.58 15.21 -21.50
C TYR A 8 -11.14 14.36 -22.62
N ARG A 9 -10.75 13.09 -22.68
CA ARG A 9 -11.31 12.10 -23.58
C ARG A 9 -11.34 10.74 -22.91
N ALA A 10 -12.46 10.03 -23.07
CA ALA A 10 -12.59 8.64 -22.65
C ALA A 10 -12.38 7.71 -23.84
N PHE A 11 -11.69 6.59 -23.61
CA PHE A 11 -11.49 5.51 -24.58
C PHE A 11 -12.05 4.22 -23.97
N ALA A 12 -12.92 3.53 -24.70
CA ALA A 12 -13.41 2.22 -24.30
C ALA A 12 -12.30 1.18 -24.50
N GLY A 13 -12.15 0.29 -23.52
CA GLY A 13 -11.16 -0.79 -23.54
C GLY A 13 -11.80 -2.17 -23.68
N SER A 14 -10.99 -3.18 -23.40
CA SER A 14 -11.35 -4.59 -23.42
C SER A 14 -12.19 -5.04 -22.21
N GLU A 15 -12.54 -6.32 -22.17
CA GLU A 15 -13.19 -6.95 -21.02
C GLU A 15 -12.37 -6.75 -19.72
N ALA A 16 -13.05 -6.30 -18.68
CA ALA A 16 -12.46 -6.13 -17.36
C ALA A 16 -12.34 -7.45 -16.59
N PHE A 17 -13.25 -8.40 -16.86
CA PHE A 17 -13.36 -9.67 -16.16
C PHE A 17 -13.65 -10.79 -17.15
N SER A 18 -13.08 -11.97 -16.93
CA SER A 18 -13.43 -13.20 -17.65
C SER A 18 -14.85 -13.70 -17.30
N ASP A 19 -15.39 -14.60 -18.13
CA ASP A 19 -16.74 -15.18 -17.97
C ASP A 19 -17.04 -15.67 -16.56
N PHE A 20 -16.13 -16.45 -15.96
CA PHE A 20 -16.34 -17.01 -14.62
C PHE A 20 -16.37 -15.92 -13.54
N ARG A 21 -15.58 -14.85 -13.69
CA ARG A 21 -15.59 -13.71 -12.77
C ARG A 21 -16.89 -12.93 -12.94
N ARG A 22 -17.33 -12.67 -14.17
CA ARG A 22 -18.60 -11.98 -14.45
C ARG A 22 -19.79 -12.74 -13.88
N ALA A 23 -19.85 -14.06 -14.07
CA ALA A 23 -20.91 -14.91 -13.50
C ALA A 23 -20.95 -14.84 -11.97
N ARG A 24 -19.77 -14.87 -11.32
CA ARG A 24 -19.66 -14.74 -9.86
C ARG A 24 -20.12 -13.37 -9.36
N LEU A 25 -19.71 -12.29 -10.03
CA LEU A 25 -20.13 -10.93 -9.68
C LEU A 25 -21.62 -10.70 -9.92
N ALA A 26 -22.17 -11.23 -11.02
CA ALA A 26 -23.60 -11.19 -11.32
C ALA A 26 -24.39 -11.85 -10.19
N THR A 27 -23.98 -13.06 -9.79
CA THR A 27 -24.58 -13.79 -8.66
C THR A 27 -24.49 -12.99 -7.37
N ALA A 28 -23.34 -12.38 -7.07
CA ALA A 28 -23.13 -11.62 -5.84
C ALA A 28 -24.14 -10.46 -5.72
N ILE A 29 -24.41 -9.75 -6.81
CA ILE A 29 -25.35 -8.62 -6.81
C ILE A 29 -26.80 -9.01 -7.13
N GLY A 30 -27.08 -10.30 -7.37
CA GLY A 30 -28.41 -10.79 -7.76
C GLY A 30 -28.81 -10.46 -9.21
N ALA A 31 -27.84 -10.19 -10.08
CA ALA A 31 -28.08 -9.97 -11.51
C ALA A 31 -28.10 -11.30 -12.27
N ARG A 32 -28.91 -11.35 -13.33
CA ARG A 32 -28.96 -12.48 -14.27
C ARG A 32 -27.72 -12.51 -15.18
N LYS A 33 -27.30 -11.34 -15.64
CA LYS A 33 -26.15 -11.16 -16.54
C LYS A 33 -25.41 -9.89 -16.18
N LEU A 34 -24.08 -9.91 -16.36
CA LEU A 34 -23.19 -8.80 -16.10
C LEU A 34 -22.13 -8.73 -17.19
N GLN A 35 -21.88 -7.52 -17.69
CA GLN A 35 -20.76 -7.19 -18.56
C GLN A 35 -19.94 -6.08 -17.92
N ALA A 36 -18.63 -6.10 -18.09
CA ALA A 36 -17.73 -5.08 -17.56
C ALA A 36 -16.57 -4.85 -18.52
N ILE A 37 -16.33 -3.60 -18.89
CA ILE A 37 -15.21 -3.21 -19.75
C ILE A 37 -14.34 -2.16 -19.07
N TRP A 38 -13.06 -2.16 -19.43
CA TRP A 38 -12.17 -1.07 -19.07
C TRP A 38 -12.60 0.22 -19.77
N VAL A 39 -12.35 1.34 -19.10
CA VAL A 39 -12.43 2.68 -19.67
C VAL A 39 -11.17 3.44 -19.28
N HIS A 40 -10.61 4.19 -20.23
CA HIS A 40 -9.40 4.98 -20.05
C HIS A 40 -9.75 6.46 -20.17
N TYR A 41 -9.50 7.22 -19.11
CA TYR A 41 -9.71 8.65 -19.08
C TYR A 41 -8.38 9.34 -19.31
N VAL A 42 -8.29 10.14 -20.37
CA VAL A 42 -7.08 10.87 -20.76
C VAL A 42 -7.31 12.36 -20.52
N ALA A 43 -6.48 12.94 -19.66
CA ALA A 43 -6.35 14.38 -19.52
C ALA A 43 -5.19 14.89 -20.40
N SER A 44 -5.48 15.85 -21.27
CA SER A 44 -4.53 16.44 -22.20
C SER A 44 -4.45 17.97 -22.03
N TYR A 45 -3.28 18.54 -22.34
CA TYR A 45 -3.05 19.99 -22.21
C TYR A 45 -3.86 20.82 -23.21
N LYS A 46 -4.25 20.20 -24.33
CA LYS A 46 -5.08 20.74 -25.40
C LYS A 46 -5.93 19.63 -25.99
N GLN A 47 -6.86 19.97 -26.87
CA GLN A 47 -7.56 18.98 -27.69
C GLN A 47 -6.55 18.16 -28.49
N LEU A 48 -6.69 16.83 -28.43
CA LEU A 48 -5.81 15.88 -29.10
C LEU A 48 -6.01 15.93 -30.62
N LEU A 49 -4.91 15.88 -31.37
CA LEU A 49 -4.92 15.74 -32.83
C LEU A 49 -5.24 14.29 -33.23
N THR A 50 -5.72 14.09 -34.47
CA THR A 50 -6.06 12.75 -35.00
C THR A 50 -4.91 11.74 -34.87
N GLU A 51 -3.67 12.15 -35.16
CA GLU A 51 -2.49 11.30 -35.02
C GLU A 51 -2.25 10.87 -33.56
N GLN A 52 -2.47 11.79 -32.61
CA GLN A 52 -2.30 11.54 -31.18
C GLN A 52 -3.38 10.61 -30.65
N ILE A 53 -4.61 10.78 -31.14
CA ILE A 53 -5.73 9.88 -30.85
C ILE A 53 -5.41 8.47 -31.37
N SER A 54 -4.90 8.35 -32.59
CA SER A 54 -4.55 7.03 -33.17
C SER A 54 -3.45 6.32 -32.37
N VAL A 55 -2.43 7.05 -31.91
CA VAL A 55 -1.40 6.46 -31.02
C VAL A 55 -2.01 6.02 -29.70
N LEU A 56 -2.89 6.82 -29.09
CA LEU A 56 -3.58 6.44 -27.85
C LEU A 56 -4.48 5.22 -28.02
N GLU A 57 -5.22 5.13 -29.12
CA GLU A 57 -6.04 3.96 -29.45
C GLU A 57 -5.19 2.70 -29.51
N GLN A 58 -4.04 2.75 -30.20
CA GLN A 58 -3.10 1.61 -30.25
C GLN A 58 -2.50 1.26 -28.87
N LEU A 59 -2.15 2.26 -28.05
CA LEU A 59 -1.58 2.04 -26.72
C LEU A 59 -2.59 1.46 -25.72
N LEU A 60 -3.87 1.80 -25.90
CA LEU A 60 -4.96 1.40 -25.01
C LEU A 60 -5.71 0.16 -25.51
N GLU A 61 -5.32 -0.36 -26.67
CA GLU A 61 -5.78 -1.65 -27.20
C GLU A 61 -4.98 -2.80 -26.60
N TYR A 62 -5.53 -3.43 -25.56
CA TYR A 62 -4.95 -4.63 -24.93
C TYR A 62 -6.04 -5.51 -24.33
N GLY A 63 -5.83 -6.83 -24.32
CA GLY A 63 -6.79 -7.80 -23.77
C GLY A 63 -7.77 -8.35 -24.81
N SER A 64 -8.91 -8.85 -24.35
CA SER A 64 -9.94 -9.47 -25.20
C SER A 64 -11.20 -8.60 -25.23
N TYR A 65 -11.77 -8.39 -26.41
CA TYR A 65 -12.96 -7.57 -26.58
C TYR A 65 -14.23 -8.45 -26.65
N PRO A 66 -15.37 -7.98 -26.11
CA PRO A 66 -16.62 -8.71 -26.21
C PRO A 66 -17.10 -8.84 -27.65
N ASP A 67 -17.99 -9.82 -27.89
CA ASP A 67 -18.74 -9.92 -29.13
C ASP A 67 -19.61 -8.67 -29.33
N THR A 68 -19.62 -8.14 -30.56
CA THR A 68 -20.37 -6.92 -30.93
C THR A 68 -21.89 -7.05 -30.82
N GLY A 69 -22.41 -8.27 -30.65
CA GLY A 69 -23.83 -8.57 -30.44
C GLY A 69 -24.30 -8.55 -28.99
N ASP A 70 -23.43 -8.25 -28.01
CA ASP A 70 -23.82 -8.19 -26.60
C ASP A 70 -24.47 -6.85 -26.23
N ASP A 71 -25.78 -6.84 -25.97
CA ASP A 71 -26.54 -5.64 -25.58
C ASP A 71 -25.94 -4.91 -24.37
N LEU A 72 -25.41 -5.65 -23.39
CA LEU A 72 -24.77 -5.05 -22.22
C LEU A 72 -23.43 -4.40 -22.55
N HIS A 73 -22.68 -4.96 -23.50
CA HIS A 73 -21.46 -4.34 -23.99
C HIS A 73 -21.79 -3.03 -24.73
N ASN A 74 -22.81 -3.05 -25.59
CA ASN A 74 -23.29 -1.87 -26.30
C ASN A 74 -23.76 -0.78 -25.33
N ALA A 75 -24.43 -1.14 -24.24
CA ALA A 75 -24.80 -0.20 -23.18
C ALA A 75 -23.56 0.47 -22.54
N CYS A 76 -22.50 -0.29 -22.24
CA CYS A 76 -21.25 0.29 -21.74
C CYS A 76 -20.58 1.22 -22.77
N LEU A 77 -20.56 0.86 -24.06
CA LEU A 77 -19.98 1.70 -25.11
C LEU A 77 -20.75 3.03 -25.31
N GLN A 78 -22.07 2.98 -25.28
CA GLN A 78 -22.91 4.18 -25.36
C GLN A 78 -22.67 5.08 -24.14
N ALA A 79 -22.65 4.50 -22.94
CA ALA A 79 -22.34 5.23 -21.72
C ALA A 79 -20.98 5.97 -21.77
N ILE A 80 -19.95 5.35 -22.34
CA ILE A 80 -18.62 5.97 -22.47
C ILE A 80 -18.62 7.07 -23.55
N SER A 81 -19.28 6.83 -24.67
CA SER A 81 -19.21 7.71 -25.85
C SER A 81 -20.07 8.96 -25.74
N ASN A 82 -21.27 8.86 -25.17
CA ASN A 82 -22.23 9.97 -25.11
C ASN A 82 -22.96 10.10 -23.77
N GLY A 83 -22.59 9.32 -22.76
CA GLY A 83 -23.22 9.38 -21.43
C GLY A 83 -24.63 8.81 -21.39
N ALA A 84 -25.03 7.99 -22.37
CA ALA A 84 -26.34 7.36 -22.36
C ALA A 84 -26.53 6.46 -21.14
N THR A 85 -27.74 6.51 -20.58
CA THR A 85 -28.21 5.59 -19.54
C THR A 85 -29.16 4.57 -20.16
N PRO A 86 -29.20 3.32 -19.65
CA PRO A 86 -30.22 2.35 -20.06
C PRO A 86 -31.64 2.93 -19.92
N GLN A 87 -32.51 2.65 -20.90
CA GLN A 87 -33.91 3.12 -20.89
C GLN A 87 -34.87 2.12 -20.24
N ASP A 88 -34.48 0.86 -20.11
CA ASP A 88 -35.26 -0.16 -19.42
C ASP A 88 -35.01 -0.11 -17.90
N SER A 89 -36.01 -0.48 -17.11
CA SER A 89 -35.89 -0.52 -15.64
C SER A 89 -35.10 -1.72 -15.12
N HIS A 90 -34.71 -2.66 -15.98
CA HIS A 90 -34.08 -3.93 -15.60
C HIS A 90 -32.55 -3.88 -15.69
N THR A 91 -31.98 -2.84 -16.30
CA THR A 91 -30.54 -2.72 -16.55
C THR A 91 -29.92 -1.61 -15.70
N LEU A 92 -28.89 -1.97 -14.94
CA LEU A 92 -28.13 -1.05 -14.10
C LEU A 92 -26.74 -0.81 -14.69
N LEU A 93 -26.39 0.46 -14.85
CA LEU A 93 -25.05 0.90 -15.20
C LEU A 93 -24.30 1.36 -13.94
N MET A 94 -23.03 0.98 -13.82
CA MET A 94 -22.16 1.34 -12.71
C MET A 94 -20.75 1.67 -13.21
N TYR A 95 -20.07 2.54 -12.47
CA TYR A 95 -18.73 3.01 -12.72
C TYR A 95 -17.87 2.73 -11.50
N ILE A 96 -16.71 2.11 -11.72
CA ILE A 96 -15.70 1.90 -10.68
C ILE A 96 -14.46 2.69 -11.08
N THR A 97 -14.03 3.61 -10.23
CA THR A 97 -12.84 4.43 -10.46
C THR A 97 -12.01 4.53 -9.19
N PRO A 98 -10.70 4.81 -9.30
CA PRO A 98 -9.91 5.22 -8.13
C PRO A 98 -10.58 6.38 -7.41
N ARG A 99 -10.43 6.44 -6.08
CA ARG A 99 -11.01 7.54 -5.28
C ARG A 99 -10.39 8.88 -5.71
N PRO A 100 -11.19 9.96 -5.86
CA PRO A 100 -10.66 11.30 -6.08
C PRO A 100 -9.59 11.67 -5.03
N GLY A 101 -8.53 12.32 -5.48
CA GLY A 101 -7.34 12.60 -4.66
C GLY A 101 -6.29 11.47 -4.65
N THR A 102 -6.54 10.34 -5.32
CA THR A 102 -5.56 9.27 -5.54
C THR A 102 -5.13 9.18 -7.00
N ILE A 103 -3.95 8.61 -7.24
CA ILE A 103 -3.44 8.29 -8.58
C ILE A 103 -3.07 6.81 -8.57
N SER A 104 -3.67 6.02 -9.46
CA SER A 104 -3.39 4.59 -9.48
C SER A 104 -1.96 4.30 -9.96
N PRO A 105 -1.31 3.20 -9.50
CA PRO A 105 -0.03 2.77 -10.08
C PRO A 105 -0.12 2.49 -11.58
N TRP A 106 -1.29 2.08 -12.07
CA TRP A 106 -1.57 1.94 -13.49
C TRP A 106 -1.49 3.30 -14.20
N SER A 107 -2.07 4.36 -13.63
CA SER A 107 -2.02 5.71 -14.19
C SER A 107 -0.59 6.19 -14.37
N SER A 108 0.28 5.99 -13.38
CA SER A 108 1.69 6.37 -13.46
C SER A 108 2.41 5.66 -14.62
N LYS A 109 2.23 4.34 -14.74
CA LYS A 109 2.85 3.53 -15.81
C LYS A 109 2.29 3.86 -17.19
N ALA A 110 0.97 3.95 -17.34
CA ALA A 110 0.32 4.29 -18.61
C ALA A 110 0.71 5.69 -19.09
N THR A 111 0.77 6.66 -18.17
CA THR A 111 1.21 8.02 -18.49
C THR A 111 2.68 8.03 -18.94
N SER A 112 3.55 7.28 -18.26
CA SER A 112 4.97 7.16 -18.66
C SER A 112 5.13 6.50 -20.04
N ILE A 113 4.36 5.45 -20.34
CA ILE A 113 4.35 4.82 -21.67
C ILE A 113 3.94 5.83 -22.75
N ALA A 114 2.85 6.58 -22.53
CA ALA A 114 2.40 7.59 -23.47
C ALA A 114 3.47 8.68 -23.70
N GLN A 115 4.17 9.11 -22.65
CA GLN A 115 5.28 10.07 -22.74
C GLN A 115 6.42 9.54 -23.62
N VAL A 116 6.86 8.29 -23.40
CA VAL A 116 7.91 7.63 -24.20
C VAL A 116 7.49 7.46 -25.67
N CYS A 117 6.19 7.27 -25.93
CA CYS A 117 5.62 7.21 -27.27
C CYS A 117 5.41 8.59 -27.94
N GLY A 118 6.02 9.65 -27.42
CA GLY A 118 6.00 10.99 -28.03
C GLY A 118 4.80 11.85 -27.64
N LEU A 119 3.97 11.44 -26.68
CA LEU A 119 2.80 12.20 -26.23
C LEU A 119 3.06 13.09 -25.02
N GLU A 120 4.31 13.25 -24.58
CA GLU A 120 4.68 14.03 -23.38
C GLU A 120 4.13 15.46 -23.38
N ARG A 121 4.12 16.13 -24.54
CA ARG A 121 3.63 17.51 -24.68
C ARG A 121 2.11 17.63 -24.80
N SER A 122 1.41 16.50 -24.89
CA SER A 122 -0.01 16.45 -25.22
C SER A 122 -0.82 15.81 -24.10
N VAL A 123 -0.35 14.68 -23.59
CA VAL A 123 -0.98 13.91 -22.51
C VAL A 123 -0.39 14.32 -21.16
N LYS A 124 -1.24 14.75 -20.24
CA LYS A 124 -0.88 15.10 -18.87
C LYS A 124 -0.96 13.89 -17.96
N ARG A 125 -2.06 13.14 -18.03
CA ARG A 125 -2.29 11.95 -17.22
C ARG A 125 -3.32 11.04 -17.88
N ILE A 126 -3.11 9.74 -17.77
CA ILE A 126 -4.07 8.70 -18.14
C ILE A 126 -4.51 7.99 -16.87
N GLU A 127 -5.81 7.80 -16.66
CA GLU A 127 -6.38 6.98 -15.59
C GLU A 127 -7.27 5.89 -16.17
N ARG A 128 -7.51 4.82 -15.41
CA ARG A 128 -8.38 3.71 -15.80
C ARG A 128 -9.49 3.50 -14.78
N GLY A 129 -10.68 3.21 -15.27
CA GLY A 129 -11.81 2.72 -14.49
C GLY A 129 -12.47 1.53 -15.17
N ILE A 130 -13.58 1.07 -14.61
CA ILE A 130 -14.43 0.02 -15.15
C ILE A 130 -15.84 0.59 -15.33
N VAL A 131 -16.45 0.32 -16.49
CA VAL A 131 -17.88 0.51 -16.71
C VAL A 131 -18.54 -0.86 -16.74
N LEU A 132 -19.58 -1.02 -15.93
CA LEU A 132 -20.28 -2.27 -15.71
C LEU A 132 -21.77 -2.10 -16.01
N ALA A 133 -22.34 -3.01 -16.79
CA ALA A 133 -23.77 -3.09 -17.05
C ALA A 133 -24.29 -4.46 -16.60
N ALA A 134 -25.40 -4.47 -15.86
CA ALA A 134 -26.00 -5.68 -15.33
C ALA A 134 -27.52 -5.70 -15.54
N THR A 135 -28.07 -6.84 -15.94
CA THR A 135 -29.51 -7.05 -16.12
C THR A 135 -30.08 -7.92 -15.01
N PHE A 136 -31.27 -7.56 -14.52
CA PHE A 136 -32.00 -8.25 -13.47
C PHE A 136 -33.31 -8.86 -14.01
N ASP A 137 -33.84 -9.88 -13.33
CA ASP A 137 -35.12 -10.51 -13.71
C ASP A 137 -36.33 -9.59 -13.45
N GLY A 138 -36.18 -8.62 -12.55
CA GLY A 138 -37.14 -7.54 -12.30
C GLY A 138 -36.46 -6.17 -12.36
N ASP A 139 -37.08 -5.16 -11.74
CA ASP A 139 -36.49 -3.82 -11.66
C ASP A 139 -35.12 -3.87 -10.99
N ALA A 140 -34.16 -3.16 -11.60
CA ALA A 140 -32.84 -2.98 -11.04
C ALA A 140 -32.93 -2.36 -9.65
N PRO A 141 -32.12 -2.82 -8.69
CA PRO A 141 -32.21 -2.36 -7.31
C PRO A 141 -31.98 -0.84 -7.22
N GLN A 142 -32.87 -0.12 -6.55
CA GLN A 142 -32.76 1.34 -6.41
C GLN A 142 -31.68 1.78 -5.41
N GLN A 143 -31.32 0.91 -4.46
CA GLN A 143 -30.26 1.15 -3.48
C GLN A 143 -29.09 0.16 -3.67
N SER A 144 -27.92 0.57 -3.21
CA SER A 144 -26.75 -0.32 -3.17
C SER A 144 -27.05 -1.46 -2.19
N THR A 145 -26.96 -2.71 -2.65
CA THR A 145 -27.05 -3.88 -1.78
C THR A 145 -25.75 -4.02 -1.00
N SER A 146 -25.78 -4.68 0.17
CA SER A 146 -24.55 -5.00 0.92
C SER A 146 -23.55 -5.83 0.07
N SER A 147 -24.05 -6.52 -0.95
CA SER A 147 -23.24 -7.30 -1.89
C SER A 147 -22.51 -6.47 -2.94
N ALA A 148 -22.80 -5.16 -3.05
CA ALA A 148 -22.07 -4.28 -3.97
C ALA A 148 -20.59 -4.13 -3.58
N GLU A 149 -20.23 -4.39 -2.32
CA GLU A 149 -18.83 -4.47 -1.87
C GLU A 149 -18.04 -5.58 -2.59
N ALA A 150 -18.70 -6.56 -3.23
CA ALA A 150 -18.02 -7.56 -4.03
C ALA A 150 -17.50 -7.02 -5.39
N LEU A 151 -17.98 -5.86 -5.82
CA LEU A 151 -17.64 -5.27 -7.13
C LEU A 151 -16.35 -4.45 -7.10
N TYR A 152 -15.99 -3.86 -5.96
CA TYR A 152 -14.92 -2.85 -5.85
C TYR A 152 -14.24 -2.88 -4.48
N ASP A 153 -13.01 -2.39 -4.39
CA ASP A 153 -12.33 -2.17 -3.11
C ASP A 153 -12.69 -0.80 -2.53
N ARG A 154 -13.53 -0.76 -1.50
CA ARG A 154 -13.93 0.48 -0.82
C ARG A 154 -12.77 1.31 -0.27
N MET A 155 -11.61 0.71 -0.02
CA MET A 155 -10.45 1.41 0.53
C MET A 155 -9.72 2.25 -0.54
N THR A 156 -9.79 1.85 -1.81
CA THR A 156 -9.01 2.44 -2.90
C THR A 156 -9.86 2.96 -4.06
N GLU A 157 -11.08 2.46 -4.21
CA GLU A 157 -12.00 2.74 -5.31
C GLU A 157 -13.31 3.37 -4.82
N ASN A 158 -14.07 3.93 -5.77
CA ASN A 158 -15.42 4.41 -5.61
C ASN A 158 -16.34 3.69 -6.61
N LEU A 159 -17.53 3.32 -6.15
CA LEU A 159 -18.60 2.78 -6.99
C LEU A 159 -19.71 3.83 -7.13
N SER A 160 -20.06 4.18 -8.36
CA SER A 160 -21.09 5.17 -8.69
C SER A 160 -22.04 4.63 -9.76
N ARG A 161 -23.30 5.09 -9.75
CA ARG A 161 -24.27 4.86 -10.85
C ARG A 161 -24.19 5.92 -11.95
N ASN A 162 -23.54 7.04 -11.64
CA ASN A 162 -23.32 8.14 -12.57
C ASN A 162 -21.89 8.09 -13.09
N ALA A 163 -21.68 8.59 -14.30
CA ALA A 163 -20.35 8.79 -14.85
C ALA A 163 -19.46 9.56 -13.86
N PRO A 164 -18.15 9.23 -13.78
CA PRO A 164 -17.28 9.89 -12.83
C PRO A 164 -17.12 11.37 -13.14
N ASP A 165 -16.99 12.16 -12.09
CA ASP A 165 -16.58 13.56 -12.20
C ASP A 165 -15.12 13.61 -12.66
N ILE A 166 -14.92 13.93 -13.94
CA ILE A 166 -13.60 13.98 -14.58
C ILE A 166 -12.76 15.13 -14.01
N ASP A 167 -13.38 16.24 -13.63
CA ASP A 167 -12.67 17.35 -13.01
C ASP A 167 -12.19 16.97 -11.60
N ALA A 168 -13.02 16.26 -10.82
CA ALA A 168 -12.58 15.71 -9.54
C ALA A 168 -11.49 14.63 -9.71
N MET A 169 -11.59 13.78 -10.73
CA MET A 169 -10.59 12.75 -11.03
C MET A 169 -9.23 13.38 -11.36
N PHE A 170 -9.20 14.47 -12.13
CA PHE A 170 -7.98 15.16 -12.58
C PHE A 170 -7.67 16.45 -11.83
N ALA A 171 -8.33 16.68 -10.69
CA ALA A 171 -8.23 17.91 -9.93
C ALA A 171 -6.78 18.27 -9.60
N GLN A 172 -6.44 19.53 -9.82
CA GLN A 172 -5.21 20.13 -9.32
C GLN A 172 -5.57 21.20 -8.32
N HIS A 173 -5.07 21.04 -7.11
CA HIS A 173 -5.25 22.01 -6.04
C HIS A 173 -3.99 22.86 -5.92
N SER A 174 -4.16 24.15 -5.64
CA SER A 174 -3.03 24.98 -5.22
C SER A 174 -2.45 24.44 -3.91
N PRO A 175 -1.12 24.52 -3.69
CA PRO A 175 -0.51 24.11 -2.44
C PRO A 175 -1.19 24.76 -1.24
N SER A 176 -1.56 23.97 -0.23
CA SER A 176 -2.16 24.49 1.01
C SER A 176 -1.15 25.30 1.82
N PRO A 177 -1.59 26.37 2.51
CA PRO A 177 -0.69 27.16 3.35
C PRO A 177 -0.28 26.39 4.61
N LEU A 178 0.95 26.62 5.06
CA LEU A 178 1.51 26.12 6.32
C LEU A 178 0.65 26.58 7.51
N GLN A 179 0.28 25.67 8.40
CA GLN A 179 -0.49 26.00 9.60
C GLN A 179 0.44 26.18 10.81
N ARG A 180 0.05 27.08 11.72
CA ARG A 180 0.73 27.31 12.99
C ARG A 180 -0.22 27.00 14.14
N VAL A 181 0.30 26.34 15.17
CA VAL A 181 -0.45 26.08 16.41
C VAL A 181 -0.14 27.24 17.36
N HIS A 182 -1.11 28.15 17.50
CA HIS A 182 -0.95 29.35 18.32
C HIS A 182 -0.93 29.01 19.81
N LEU A 183 0.21 29.28 20.46
CA LEU A 183 0.42 28.96 21.88
C LEU A 183 -0.20 29.99 22.82
N GLN A 184 -0.30 31.25 22.39
CA GLN A 184 -0.96 32.32 23.14
C GLN A 184 -2.47 32.29 22.86
N ARG A 185 -3.23 31.74 23.81
CA ARG A 185 -4.70 31.69 23.77
C ARG A 185 -5.28 32.52 24.93
N ASP A 186 -6.58 32.83 24.85
CA ASP A 186 -7.29 33.63 25.86
C ASP A 186 -7.26 33.01 27.27
N ASP A 187 -7.00 31.70 27.38
CA ASP A 187 -6.84 30.97 28.65
C ASP A 187 -5.42 30.99 29.23
N GLY A 188 -4.46 31.58 28.50
CA GLY A 188 -3.07 31.76 28.90
C GLY A 188 -2.23 30.48 29.02
N LYS A 189 -2.71 29.31 28.57
CA LYS A 189 -2.03 28.02 28.80
C LYS A 189 -1.64 27.31 27.48
N PRO A 190 -0.33 27.25 27.15
CA PRO A 190 0.17 26.55 25.96
C PRO A 190 -0.30 25.09 25.84
N LYS A 191 -0.52 24.39 26.97
CA LYS A 191 -0.97 23.00 26.99
C LYS A 191 -2.30 22.79 26.23
N ALA A 192 -3.26 23.71 26.35
CA ALA A 192 -4.53 23.57 25.66
C ALA A 192 -4.38 23.61 24.13
N ALA A 193 -3.43 24.41 23.61
CA ALA A 193 -3.09 24.44 22.18
C ALA A 193 -2.50 23.10 21.71
N PHE A 194 -1.59 22.50 22.49
CA PHE A 194 -1.01 21.21 22.18
C PHE A 194 -2.01 20.06 22.30
N ASP A 195 -2.88 20.04 23.32
CA ASP A 195 -3.92 19.02 23.48
C ASP A 195 -4.90 19.04 22.30
N GLU A 196 -5.28 20.24 21.83
CA GLU A 196 -6.11 20.38 20.63
C GLU A 196 -5.37 19.91 19.37
N ALA A 197 -4.12 20.33 19.17
CA ALA A 197 -3.32 19.90 18.02
C ALA A 197 -3.12 18.37 18.04
N ASN A 198 -2.85 17.77 19.20
CA ASN A 198 -2.67 16.33 19.39
C ASN A 198 -3.92 15.56 18.94
N ARG A 199 -5.12 16.05 19.30
CA ARG A 199 -6.39 15.44 18.89
C ARG A 199 -6.69 15.67 17.41
N THR A 200 -6.56 16.90 16.92
CA THR A 200 -6.97 17.28 15.56
C THR A 200 -6.05 16.68 14.51
N LEU A 201 -4.74 16.65 14.77
CA LEU A 201 -3.74 16.08 13.86
C LEU A 201 -3.50 14.58 14.12
N GLY A 202 -4.05 14.00 15.19
CA GLY A 202 -3.89 12.59 15.53
C GLY A 202 -2.46 12.22 15.91
N LEU A 203 -1.77 13.07 16.69
CA LEU A 203 -0.34 12.93 16.98
C LEU A 203 -0.02 11.82 18.00
N ALA A 204 -1.02 11.42 18.81
CA ALA A 204 -0.89 10.42 19.86
C ALA A 204 0.25 10.69 20.87
N LEU A 205 0.50 11.97 21.17
CA LEU A 205 1.50 12.40 22.15
C LEU A 205 1.03 12.13 23.57
N ASP A 206 1.94 11.68 24.43
CA ASP A 206 1.71 11.57 25.87
C ASP A 206 1.96 12.90 26.61
N ASP A 207 1.57 12.97 27.89
CA ASP A 207 1.70 14.21 28.68
C ASP A 207 3.16 14.68 28.80
N SER A 208 4.14 13.75 28.89
CA SER A 208 5.55 14.11 29.00
C SER A 208 6.12 14.67 27.69
N GLU A 209 5.65 14.16 26.55
CA GLU A 209 6.00 14.67 25.22
C GLU A 209 5.39 16.07 25.00
N ILE A 210 4.16 16.29 25.47
CA ILE A 210 3.51 17.60 25.43
C ILE A 210 4.26 18.60 26.32
N GLU A 211 4.64 18.22 27.53
CA GLU A 211 5.46 19.06 28.42
C GLU A 211 6.81 19.43 27.79
N TYR A 212 7.48 18.48 27.15
CA TYR A 212 8.71 18.73 26.39
C TYR A 212 8.50 19.78 25.28
N LEU A 213 7.41 19.66 24.52
CA LEU A 213 7.09 20.62 23.45
C LEU A 213 6.75 22.00 23.99
N ILE A 214 6.03 22.08 25.12
CA ILE A 214 5.74 23.35 25.79
C ILE A 214 7.05 24.04 26.18
N GLU A 215 7.97 23.32 26.81
CA GLU A 215 9.28 23.86 27.21
C GLU A 215 10.07 24.34 25.98
N ALA A 216 10.17 23.50 24.95
CA ALA A 216 10.91 23.81 23.74
C ALA A 216 10.38 25.07 23.03
N TYR A 217 9.06 25.17 22.81
CA TYR A 217 8.49 26.26 22.03
C TYR A 217 8.21 27.54 22.83
N THR A 218 7.91 27.41 24.13
CA THR A 218 7.63 28.58 24.99
C THR A 218 8.91 29.21 25.50
N ASN A 219 9.87 28.40 25.98
CA ASN A 219 11.03 28.92 26.71
C ASN A 219 12.30 29.01 25.85
N GLN A 220 12.53 28.07 24.94
CA GLN A 220 13.77 28.03 24.15
C GLN A 220 13.62 28.72 22.79
N LEU A 221 12.61 28.35 22.02
CA LEU A 221 12.41 28.84 20.65
C LEU A 221 11.59 30.14 20.60
N GLN A 222 10.73 30.38 21.60
CA GLN A 222 9.89 31.57 21.72
C GLN A 222 9.06 31.87 20.46
N ARG A 223 8.48 30.82 19.85
CA ARG A 223 7.61 30.92 18.68
C ARG A 223 6.58 29.80 18.66
N ASP A 224 5.52 30.00 17.89
CA ASP A 224 4.56 28.95 17.59
C ASP A 224 5.21 27.82 16.78
N PRO A 225 4.90 26.54 17.10
CA PRO A 225 5.22 25.41 16.25
C PRO A 225 4.33 25.41 15.01
N THR A 226 4.87 24.88 13.93
CA THR A 226 4.10 24.54 12.74
C THR A 226 3.49 23.15 12.87
N ASP A 227 2.40 22.90 12.16
CA ASP A 227 1.78 21.58 12.06
C ASP A 227 2.78 20.50 11.62
N VAL A 228 3.62 20.81 10.62
CA VAL A 228 4.66 19.90 10.10
C VAL A 228 5.71 19.56 11.16
N GLU A 229 6.13 20.51 11.98
CA GLU A 229 7.09 20.25 13.07
C GLU A 229 6.52 19.31 14.12
N LEU A 230 5.25 19.50 14.51
CA LEU A 230 4.59 18.64 15.48
C LEU A 230 4.34 17.24 14.91
N PHE A 231 3.92 17.16 13.65
CA PHE A 231 3.72 15.88 12.98
C PHE A 231 5.04 15.12 12.86
N MET A 232 6.13 15.79 12.47
CA MET A 232 7.47 15.20 12.44
C MET A 232 7.88 14.66 13.82
N PHE A 233 7.71 15.48 14.86
CA PHE A 233 8.07 15.09 16.23
C PHE A 233 7.29 13.84 16.68
N ALA A 234 5.98 13.82 16.43
CA ALA A 234 5.10 12.70 16.78
C ALA A 234 5.51 11.40 16.07
N GLN A 235 5.78 11.46 14.77
CA GLN A 235 6.18 10.29 14.00
C GLN A 235 7.51 9.70 14.50
N VAL A 236 8.52 10.55 14.74
CA VAL A 236 9.86 10.12 15.19
C VAL A 236 9.83 9.55 16.61
N ASN A 237 8.94 10.05 17.48
CA ASN A 237 8.82 9.60 18.87
C ASN A 237 7.73 8.54 19.08
N SER A 238 7.05 8.09 18.02
CA SER A 238 6.13 6.96 18.08
C SER A 238 6.82 5.69 18.60
N GLU A 239 6.04 4.77 19.18
CA GLU A 239 6.55 3.46 19.64
C GLU A 239 7.27 2.71 18.50
N HIS A 240 6.67 2.72 17.31
CA HIS A 240 7.18 2.04 16.12
C HIS A 240 8.54 2.57 15.66
N CYS A 241 8.79 3.88 15.77
CA CYS A 241 10.06 4.47 15.34
C CYS A 241 11.12 4.43 16.46
N ARG A 242 10.73 4.74 17.70
CA ARG A 242 11.66 4.89 18.82
C ARG A 242 11.96 3.58 19.55
N HIS A 243 11.15 2.55 19.32
CA HIS A 243 11.27 1.24 19.98
C HIS A 243 11.33 1.38 21.52
N LYS A 244 10.42 2.20 22.08
CA LYS A 244 10.41 2.57 23.51
C LYS A 244 10.41 1.32 24.41
N GLN A 245 9.57 0.33 24.11
CA GLN A 245 9.44 -0.90 24.90
C GLN A 245 10.72 -1.76 24.87
N PHE A 246 11.38 -1.84 23.72
CA PHE A 246 12.61 -2.61 23.57
C PHE A 246 13.80 -1.98 24.31
N ASN A 247 13.78 -0.67 24.51
CA ASN A 247 14.80 0.09 25.22
C ASN A 247 14.46 0.37 26.70
N ALA A 248 13.24 0.03 27.14
CA ALA A 248 12.78 0.29 28.49
C ALA A 248 13.55 -0.52 29.54
N ASP A 249 13.58 0.03 30.76
CA ASP A 249 13.93 -0.70 31.96
C ASP A 249 12.76 -1.58 32.43
N TRP A 250 13.06 -2.76 32.96
CA TRP A 250 12.05 -3.74 33.36
C TRP A 250 12.14 -4.04 34.84
N THR A 251 10.98 -4.10 35.51
CA THR A 251 10.83 -4.69 36.84
C THR A 251 9.83 -5.83 36.73
N ILE A 252 10.26 -7.05 37.03
CA ILE A 252 9.43 -8.27 36.92
C ILE A 252 9.39 -8.92 38.29
N ASP A 253 8.17 -9.14 38.80
CA ASP A 253 7.91 -9.70 40.14
C ASP A 253 8.64 -8.92 41.25
N GLY A 254 8.60 -7.58 41.17
CA GLY A 254 9.27 -6.68 42.12
C GLY A 254 10.80 -6.58 41.95
N ASN A 255 11.39 -7.29 41.00
CA ASN A 255 12.84 -7.30 40.79
C ASN A 255 13.25 -6.52 39.54
N ALA A 256 14.03 -5.45 39.74
CA ALA A 256 14.65 -4.70 38.65
C ALA A 256 15.57 -5.59 37.81
N LYS A 257 15.48 -5.48 36.49
CA LYS A 257 16.32 -6.21 35.53
C LYS A 257 17.43 -5.30 35.03
N SER A 258 18.61 -5.87 34.88
CA SER A 258 19.84 -5.14 34.51
C SER A 258 19.96 -4.81 33.03
N GLN A 259 19.03 -5.32 32.21
CA GLN A 259 19.11 -5.28 30.75
C GLN A 259 17.74 -5.01 30.15
N SER A 260 17.69 -4.07 29.20
CA SER A 260 16.55 -3.92 28.28
C SER A 260 16.47 -5.10 27.31
N LEU A 261 15.31 -5.29 26.66
CA LEU A 261 15.14 -6.33 25.64
C LEU A 261 16.18 -6.18 24.51
N PHE A 262 16.39 -4.96 24.02
CA PHE A 262 17.37 -4.72 22.97
C PHE A 262 18.80 -5.00 23.43
N SER A 263 19.14 -4.71 24.69
CA SER A 263 20.47 -5.03 25.23
C SER A 263 20.71 -6.54 25.34
N MET A 264 19.67 -7.34 25.64
CA MET A 264 19.75 -8.80 25.59
C MET A 264 19.98 -9.31 24.16
N ILE A 265 19.32 -8.72 23.16
CA ILE A 265 19.59 -9.04 21.74
C ILE A 265 21.02 -8.67 21.36
N ARG A 266 21.50 -7.47 21.69
CA ARG A 266 22.89 -7.06 21.42
C ARG A 266 23.92 -7.93 22.13
N ASN A 267 23.57 -8.57 23.25
CA ASN A 267 24.46 -9.51 23.93
C ASN A 267 24.83 -10.70 23.03
N THR A 268 23.93 -11.16 22.17
CA THR A 268 24.21 -12.26 21.22
C THR A 268 25.39 -11.92 20.31
N HIS A 269 25.41 -10.70 19.75
CA HIS A 269 26.52 -10.21 18.94
C HIS A 269 27.79 -9.95 19.77
N LYS A 270 27.67 -9.46 21.02
CA LYS A 270 28.82 -9.29 21.90
C LYS A 270 29.54 -10.62 22.19
N GLN A 271 28.78 -11.70 22.38
CA GLN A 271 29.33 -13.04 22.63
C GLN A 271 29.86 -13.70 21.35
N HIS A 272 29.21 -13.44 20.21
CA HIS A 272 29.54 -14.06 18.92
C HIS A 272 29.71 -13.00 17.81
N PRO A 273 30.76 -12.17 17.87
CA PRO A 273 30.97 -11.11 16.88
C PRO A 273 31.58 -11.63 15.57
N GLN A 274 32.01 -12.89 15.53
CA GLN A 274 32.71 -13.44 14.38
C GLN A 274 31.83 -13.39 13.14
N GLN A 275 32.44 -13.05 12.00
CA GLN A 275 31.78 -12.95 10.69
C GLN A 275 30.72 -11.85 10.55
N VAL A 276 30.47 -11.01 11.55
CA VAL A 276 29.59 -9.85 11.40
C VAL A 276 30.38 -8.64 10.91
N ILE A 277 29.92 -8.00 9.84
CA ILE A 277 30.49 -6.75 9.29
C ILE A 277 29.75 -5.54 9.82
N SER A 278 28.42 -5.61 9.88
CA SER A 278 27.55 -4.53 10.37
C SER A 278 26.36 -5.14 11.13
N ALA A 279 26.09 -4.64 12.34
CA ALA A 279 24.91 -4.98 13.11
C ALA A 279 24.48 -3.77 13.96
N TYR A 280 23.18 -3.47 13.96
CA TYR A 280 22.58 -2.37 14.73
C TYR A 280 23.06 -0.96 14.36
N SER A 281 23.69 -0.79 13.19
CA SER A 281 24.24 0.48 12.70
C SER A 281 23.71 0.87 11.31
N ASP A 282 22.82 0.06 10.74
CA ASP A 282 22.25 0.27 9.42
C ASP A 282 20.86 -0.41 9.30
N ASN A 283 20.22 -0.26 8.14
CA ASN A 283 18.88 -0.77 7.86
C ASN A 283 18.81 -2.30 7.78
N ALA A 284 19.93 -2.98 7.59
CA ALA A 284 20.05 -4.44 7.63
C ALA A 284 21.39 -4.88 8.25
N ALA A 285 21.46 -6.13 8.71
CA ALA A 285 22.71 -6.72 9.16
C ALA A 285 23.55 -7.15 7.95
N VAL A 286 24.88 -7.04 8.05
CA VAL A 286 25.82 -7.50 7.03
C VAL A 286 26.77 -8.52 7.65
N MET A 287 26.93 -9.64 6.97
CA MET A 287 27.79 -10.75 7.36
C MET A 287 28.88 -10.98 6.31
N LYS A 288 30.02 -11.48 6.77
CA LYS A 288 31.17 -11.79 5.94
C LYS A 288 30.79 -12.89 4.96
N GLY A 289 30.88 -12.60 3.66
CA GLY A 289 30.69 -13.61 2.63
C GLY A 289 32.01 -14.17 2.12
N GLU A 290 31.93 -14.79 0.96
CA GLU A 290 32.99 -15.62 0.38
C GLU A 290 33.57 -14.98 -0.88
N PRO A 291 34.75 -15.44 -1.36
CA PRO A 291 35.24 -15.10 -2.69
C PRO A 291 34.20 -15.43 -3.77
N GLY A 292 33.84 -14.45 -4.57
CA GLY A 292 32.87 -14.58 -5.64
C GLY A 292 33.19 -13.64 -6.81
N SER A 293 32.18 -13.40 -7.63
CA SER A 293 32.27 -12.53 -8.79
C SER A 293 31.16 -11.49 -8.78
N HIS A 294 31.53 -10.22 -8.83
CA HIS A 294 30.61 -9.14 -9.14
C HIS A 294 30.49 -9.02 -10.66
N TRP A 295 29.29 -9.26 -11.19
CA TRP A 295 28.97 -9.18 -12.61
C TRP A 295 28.16 -7.91 -12.89
N ALA A 296 28.79 -6.95 -13.56
CA ALA A 296 28.20 -5.65 -13.89
C ALA A 296 28.82 -5.08 -15.17
N PRO A 297 28.14 -4.17 -15.88
CA PRO A 297 28.75 -3.43 -16.99
C PRO A 297 29.86 -2.53 -16.48
N ASP A 298 30.94 -2.44 -17.25
CA ASP A 298 31.97 -1.43 -17.06
C ASP A 298 31.38 -0.03 -17.34
N ASN A 299 31.62 0.94 -16.46
CA ASN A 299 31.03 2.27 -16.59
C ASN A 299 31.55 3.06 -17.79
N ALA A 300 32.73 2.72 -18.33
CA ALA A 300 33.32 3.42 -19.47
C ALA A 300 32.95 2.75 -20.81
N THR A 301 32.93 1.41 -20.87
CA THR A 301 32.69 0.69 -22.13
C THR A 301 31.26 0.15 -22.28
N GLY A 302 30.52 -0.02 -21.18
CA GLY A 302 29.24 -0.72 -21.16
C GLY A 302 29.35 -2.24 -21.31
N GLU A 303 30.56 -2.78 -21.45
CA GLU A 303 30.79 -4.22 -21.57
C GLU A 303 30.63 -4.91 -20.22
N TRP A 304 29.94 -6.05 -20.19
CA TRP A 304 29.79 -6.82 -18.96
C TRP A 304 31.10 -7.49 -18.54
N ARG A 305 31.50 -7.27 -17.29
CA ARG A 305 32.74 -7.82 -16.72
C ARG A 305 32.47 -8.56 -15.41
N SER A 306 33.23 -9.65 -15.22
CA SER A 306 33.28 -10.39 -13.95
C SER A 306 34.49 -9.94 -13.15
N THR A 307 34.24 -9.28 -12.02
CA THR A 307 35.29 -8.84 -11.10
C THR A 307 35.35 -9.80 -9.92
N LYS A 308 36.49 -10.47 -9.73
CA LYS A 308 36.71 -11.34 -8.56
C LYS A 308 36.88 -10.49 -7.32
N GLU A 309 35.99 -10.64 -6.34
CA GLU A 309 36.05 -9.94 -5.06
C GLU A 309 35.36 -10.78 -3.97
N THR A 310 35.57 -10.44 -2.70
CA THR A 310 34.71 -11.00 -1.63
C THR A 310 33.33 -10.36 -1.75
N VAL A 311 32.26 -11.14 -1.75
CA VAL A 311 30.90 -10.61 -1.81
C VAL A 311 30.19 -10.92 -0.49
N HIS A 312 29.96 -9.88 0.32
CA HIS A 312 29.23 -10.01 1.57
C HIS A 312 27.75 -10.27 1.33
N TYR A 313 27.08 -10.88 2.30
CA TYR A 313 25.64 -11.04 2.29
C TYR A 313 25.01 -10.20 3.41
N LEU A 314 23.81 -9.70 3.15
CA LEU A 314 23.01 -8.94 4.09
C LEU A 314 21.68 -9.64 4.32
N GLY A 315 21.03 -9.35 5.44
CA GLY A 315 19.71 -9.89 5.76
C GLY A 315 18.84 -8.91 6.54
N LYS A 316 17.57 -8.82 6.16
CA LYS A 316 16.55 -8.02 6.83
C LYS A 316 15.21 -8.76 6.82
N VAL A 317 14.41 -8.52 7.85
CA VAL A 317 13.02 -8.96 7.94
C VAL A 317 12.22 -7.83 8.57
N GLU A 318 11.06 -7.53 8.00
CA GLU A 318 10.09 -6.55 8.46
C GLU A 318 8.70 -7.16 8.54
N THR A 319 7.78 -6.43 9.18
CA THR A 319 6.37 -6.79 9.19
C THR A 319 5.50 -5.59 8.80
N HIS A 320 4.34 -5.84 8.19
CA HIS A 320 3.40 -4.80 7.77
C HIS A 320 1.96 -5.09 8.21
N ASN A 321 1.83 -5.49 9.48
CA ASN A 321 0.64 -6.08 10.07
C ASN A 321 -0.63 -5.21 10.00
N HIS A 322 -0.54 -3.95 10.46
CA HIS A 322 -1.72 -3.07 10.54
C HIS A 322 -2.27 -2.69 9.16
N PRO A 323 -1.44 -2.22 8.19
CA PRO A 323 -1.92 -1.95 6.84
C PRO A 323 -2.52 -3.18 6.15
N THR A 324 -1.91 -4.37 6.30
CA THR A 324 -2.47 -5.60 5.72
C THR A 324 -3.81 -5.98 6.35
N ALA A 325 -4.05 -5.64 7.62
CA ALA A 325 -5.36 -5.86 8.25
C ALA A 325 -6.47 -4.99 7.61
N VAL A 326 -6.11 -3.81 7.08
CA VAL A 326 -7.05 -2.82 6.54
C VAL A 326 -7.25 -2.99 5.03
N SER A 327 -6.16 -3.09 4.27
CA SER A 327 -6.17 -3.31 2.81
C SER A 327 -5.06 -4.32 2.46
N PRO A 328 -5.39 -5.62 2.35
CA PRO A 328 -4.38 -6.66 2.38
C PRO A 328 -3.40 -6.65 1.20
N PHE A 329 -3.90 -6.42 -0.03
CA PHE A 329 -3.05 -6.37 -1.23
C PHE A 329 -1.96 -5.27 -1.12
N PRO A 330 -2.31 -3.97 -1.01
CA PRO A 330 -1.28 -2.93 -0.94
C PRO A 330 -0.46 -3.02 0.35
N GLY A 331 -1.07 -3.41 1.48
CA GLY A 331 -0.33 -3.61 2.73
C GLY A 331 0.75 -4.68 2.62
N ALA A 332 0.51 -5.76 1.90
CA ALA A 332 1.51 -6.79 1.67
C ALA A 332 2.56 -6.39 0.62
N ALA A 333 2.12 -5.73 -0.46
CA ALA A 333 3.00 -5.23 -1.51
C ALA A 333 4.02 -4.22 -0.96
N THR A 334 3.57 -3.23 -0.18
CA THR A 334 4.47 -2.23 0.42
C THR A 334 5.29 -2.81 1.56
N GLY A 335 4.85 -3.90 2.20
CA GLY A 335 5.67 -4.65 3.17
C GLY A 335 6.91 -5.25 2.50
N SER A 336 6.73 -5.92 1.36
CA SER A 336 7.86 -6.37 0.53
C SER A 336 8.68 -5.20 -0.01
N GLY A 337 8.03 -4.14 -0.48
CA GLY A 337 8.72 -2.98 -1.04
C GLY A 337 9.55 -2.18 -0.02
N GLY A 338 9.09 -2.04 1.22
CA GLY A 338 9.84 -1.41 2.31
C GLY A 338 11.11 -2.17 2.62
N GLU A 339 10.97 -3.48 2.83
CA GLU A 339 12.10 -4.35 3.14
C GLU A 339 13.13 -4.43 2.01
N ILE A 340 12.69 -4.49 0.74
CA ILE A 340 13.59 -4.41 -0.43
C ILE A 340 14.37 -3.09 -0.47
N ARG A 341 13.77 -1.97 -0.08
CA ARG A 341 14.48 -0.67 -0.02
C ARG A 341 15.53 -0.68 1.07
N ASP A 342 15.24 -1.28 2.22
CA ASP A 342 16.22 -1.41 3.29
C ASP A 342 17.42 -2.23 2.89
N GLU A 343 17.20 -3.35 2.19
CA GLU A 343 18.30 -4.10 1.58
C GLU A 343 19.13 -3.20 0.66
N GLY A 344 18.51 -2.58 -0.34
CA GLY A 344 19.20 -1.74 -1.33
C GLY A 344 19.96 -0.54 -0.74
N ALA A 345 19.49 -0.01 0.39
CA ALA A 345 20.06 1.13 1.10
C ALA A 345 21.17 0.75 2.11
N VAL A 346 21.53 -0.53 2.24
CA VAL A 346 22.66 -0.95 3.09
C VAL A 346 23.97 -0.30 2.66
N GLY A 347 24.66 0.29 3.64
CA GLY A 347 25.95 0.94 3.47
C GLY A 347 25.89 2.06 2.45
N ARG A 348 26.63 1.91 1.35
CA ARG A 348 26.70 2.89 0.24
C ARG A 348 26.02 2.37 -1.04
N GLY A 349 25.12 1.40 -0.88
CA GLY A 349 24.38 0.76 -1.97
C GLY A 349 24.69 -0.73 -2.05
N SER A 350 23.63 -1.53 -2.04
CA SER A 350 23.70 -2.98 -2.13
C SER A 350 22.73 -3.51 -3.21
N LYS A 351 22.65 -4.85 -3.36
CA LYS A 351 21.73 -5.50 -4.30
C LYS A 351 20.89 -6.57 -3.60
N PRO A 352 19.56 -6.41 -3.51
CA PRO A 352 18.66 -7.46 -3.07
C PRO A 352 18.75 -8.70 -3.95
N LYS A 353 18.60 -9.90 -3.38
CA LYS A 353 18.83 -11.15 -4.12
C LYS A 353 17.72 -12.19 -3.99
N SER A 354 17.22 -12.48 -2.80
CA SER A 354 16.10 -13.40 -2.62
C SER A 354 15.26 -13.01 -1.42
N GLY A 355 13.93 -13.11 -1.56
CA GLY A 355 12.99 -12.79 -0.51
C GLY A 355 12.42 -14.02 0.19
N LEU A 356 11.71 -13.75 1.29
CA LEU A 356 10.82 -14.64 1.99
C LEU A 356 9.53 -13.91 2.36
N THR A 357 8.45 -14.67 2.56
CA THR A 357 7.15 -14.10 2.97
C THR A 357 6.46 -14.97 4.00
N GLY A 358 5.87 -14.37 5.02
CA GLY A 358 5.23 -15.07 6.13
C GLY A 358 3.86 -14.51 6.49
N PHE A 359 2.90 -15.40 6.78
CA PHE A 359 1.54 -15.00 7.16
C PHE A 359 1.03 -15.73 8.39
N ASN A 360 0.53 -14.98 9.38
CA ASN A 360 -0.37 -15.51 10.42
C ASN A 360 -1.72 -14.82 10.34
N VAL A 361 -2.80 -15.61 10.34
CA VAL A 361 -4.19 -15.14 10.37
C VAL A 361 -5.01 -15.99 11.34
N SER A 362 -6.22 -15.55 11.67
CA SER A 362 -7.20 -16.39 12.39
C SER A 362 -7.74 -17.48 11.46
N ASP A 363 -8.75 -18.23 11.90
CA ASP A 363 -9.42 -19.24 11.06
C ASP A 363 -9.96 -18.64 9.76
N LEU A 364 -9.85 -19.41 8.67
CA LEU A 364 -10.19 -18.92 7.34
C LEU A 364 -11.70 -18.92 7.12
N LEU A 365 -12.42 -19.86 7.72
CA LEU A 365 -13.87 -19.99 7.57
C LEU A 365 -14.29 -20.04 6.10
N ILE A 366 -13.58 -20.86 5.30
CA ILE A 366 -13.84 -20.99 3.85
C ILE A 366 -15.29 -21.44 3.64
N PRO A 367 -16.11 -20.68 2.87
CA PRO A 367 -17.51 -21.03 2.63
C PRO A 367 -17.66 -22.45 2.05
N GLY A 368 -18.51 -23.26 2.67
CA GLY A 368 -18.72 -24.66 2.29
C GLY A 368 -17.58 -25.62 2.67
N HIS A 369 -16.53 -25.14 3.36
CA HIS A 369 -15.38 -25.95 3.75
C HIS A 369 -14.87 -25.66 5.18
N LYS A 370 -15.78 -25.31 6.09
CA LYS A 370 -15.45 -25.05 7.50
C LYS A 370 -14.92 -26.31 8.18
N GLN A 371 -13.80 -26.18 8.90
CA GLN A 371 -13.18 -27.29 9.64
C GLN A 371 -13.72 -27.39 11.08
N PRO A 372 -13.66 -28.58 11.72
CA PRO A 372 -14.25 -28.78 13.05
C PRO A 372 -13.64 -27.95 14.18
N TRP A 373 -12.40 -27.47 14.01
CA TRP A 373 -11.71 -26.65 15.01
C TRP A 373 -11.92 -25.15 14.81
N GLU A 374 -12.53 -24.71 13.70
CA GLU A 374 -12.62 -23.29 13.37
C GLU A 374 -13.68 -22.57 14.22
N LEU A 375 -13.26 -21.48 14.85
CA LEU A 375 -14.11 -20.60 15.64
C LEU A 375 -14.60 -19.44 14.78
N ASP A 376 -15.91 -19.19 14.81
CA ASP A 376 -16.51 -18.01 14.19
C ASP A 376 -16.89 -17.01 15.30
N VAL A 377 -16.05 -16.00 15.46
CA VAL A 377 -16.15 -14.99 16.53
C VAL A 377 -16.41 -13.59 15.97
N GLY A 378 -16.70 -13.49 14.67
CA GLY A 378 -16.79 -12.23 13.94
C GLY A 378 -15.46 -11.48 13.83
N LYS A 379 -15.51 -10.26 13.28
CA LYS A 379 -14.36 -9.37 13.12
C LYS A 379 -14.77 -7.90 13.21
N PRO A 380 -13.86 -6.97 13.57
CA PRO A 380 -14.13 -5.53 13.44
C PRO A 380 -14.46 -5.15 11.98
N ALA A 381 -15.46 -4.30 11.79
CA ALA A 381 -15.98 -3.94 10.46
C ALA A 381 -14.95 -3.21 9.56
N HIS A 382 -13.94 -2.58 10.16
CA HIS A 382 -12.88 -1.86 9.45
C HIS A 382 -11.69 -2.74 9.04
N LEU A 383 -11.69 -4.02 9.42
CA LEU A 383 -10.63 -4.98 9.07
C LEU A 383 -11.12 -6.01 8.05
N ALA A 384 -10.21 -6.49 7.21
CA ALA A 384 -10.42 -7.63 6.32
C ALA A 384 -10.59 -8.94 7.12
N SER A 385 -11.31 -9.92 6.55
CA SER A 385 -11.34 -11.26 7.15
C SER A 385 -10.01 -11.98 6.96
N SER A 386 -9.78 -13.06 7.72
CA SER A 386 -8.59 -13.90 7.54
C SER A 386 -8.54 -14.52 6.14
N LEU A 387 -9.70 -14.88 5.58
CA LEU A 387 -9.81 -15.34 4.21
C LEU A 387 -9.44 -14.23 3.21
N ASP A 388 -10.00 -13.03 3.35
CA ASP A 388 -9.69 -11.90 2.46
C ASP A 388 -8.19 -11.57 2.49
N ILE A 389 -7.58 -11.59 3.67
CA ILE A 389 -6.13 -11.40 3.83
C ILE A 389 -5.38 -12.47 3.02
N MET A 390 -5.74 -13.75 3.14
CA MET A 390 -5.03 -14.81 2.42
C MET A 390 -5.35 -14.88 0.92
N LEU A 391 -6.45 -14.30 0.46
CA LEU A 391 -6.75 -14.15 -0.96
C LEU A 391 -5.96 -13.01 -1.61
N GLU A 392 -5.76 -11.90 -0.90
CA GLU A 392 -5.24 -10.66 -1.48
C GLU A 392 -3.78 -10.36 -1.10
N ALA A 393 -3.38 -10.58 0.16
CA ALA A 393 -2.03 -10.24 0.64
C ALA A 393 -0.90 -11.04 -0.01
N PRO A 394 -1.00 -12.38 -0.20
CA PRO A 394 0.02 -13.13 -0.92
C PRO A 394 0.20 -12.64 -2.36
N ILE A 395 -0.89 -12.27 -3.04
CA ILE A 395 -0.85 -11.73 -4.40
C ILE A 395 -0.16 -10.36 -4.40
N GLY A 396 -0.47 -9.48 -3.45
CA GLY A 396 0.19 -8.18 -3.32
C GLY A 396 1.70 -8.28 -3.10
N SER A 397 2.13 -9.15 -2.17
CA SER A 397 3.56 -9.40 -1.93
C SER A 397 4.25 -10.03 -3.15
N ALA A 398 3.61 -11.01 -3.80
CA ALA A 398 4.14 -11.63 -5.01
C ALA A 398 4.22 -10.63 -6.17
N ALA A 399 3.22 -9.77 -6.36
CA ALA A 399 3.21 -8.74 -7.38
C ALA A 399 4.42 -7.80 -7.25
N PHE A 400 4.73 -7.36 -6.02
CA PHE A 400 5.90 -6.52 -5.79
C PHE A 400 7.22 -7.28 -6.08
N ASN A 401 7.39 -8.49 -5.54
CA ASN A 401 8.59 -9.29 -5.78
C ASN A 401 8.79 -9.61 -7.28
N ASN A 402 7.71 -9.94 -7.99
CA ASN A 402 7.72 -10.26 -9.42
C ASN A 402 8.06 -9.04 -10.28
N GLU A 403 7.38 -7.91 -10.07
CA GLU A 403 7.60 -6.68 -10.85
C GLU A 403 8.99 -6.09 -10.56
N PHE A 404 9.47 -6.17 -9.31
CA PHE A 404 10.83 -5.78 -8.96
C PHE A 404 11.91 -6.73 -9.52
N GLY A 405 11.59 -8.02 -9.65
CA GLY A 405 12.53 -9.05 -10.11
C GLY A 405 13.38 -9.68 -9.00
N ARG A 406 12.81 -9.89 -7.81
CA ARG A 406 13.45 -10.65 -6.70
C ARG A 406 12.70 -11.98 -6.48
N PRO A 407 13.35 -13.14 -6.60
CA PRO A 407 12.69 -14.42 -6.32
C PRO A 407 12.37 -14.56 -4.82
N CYS A 408 11.12 -14.88 -4.47
CA CYS A 408 10.72 -15.28 -3.13
C CYS A 408 10.84 -16.81 -2.99
N THR A 409 11.79 -17.28 -2.19
CA THR A 409 12.22 -18.70 -2.20
C THR A 409 11.84 -19.49 -0.96
N THR A 410 11.33 -18.83 0.08
CA THR A 410 10.89 -19.50 1.30
C THR A 410 9.79 -18.69 1.99
N GLY A 411 9.10 -19.30 2.94
CA GLY A 411 8.02 -18.64 3.66
C GLY A 411 7.34 -19.54 4.67
N TYR A 412 6.33 -18.99 5.33
CA TYR A 412 5.48 -19.76 6.22
C TYR A 412 4.04 -19.23 6.22
N PHE A 413 3.11 -20.11 6.53
CA PHE A 413 1.70 -19.76 6.67
C PHE A 413 1.12 -20.51 7.87
N ARG A 414 0.44 -19.78 8.76
CA ARG A 414 -0.22 -20.33 9.95
C ARG A 414 -1.60 -19.71 10.14
N THR A 415 -2.56 -20.56 10.48
CA THR A 415 -3.83 -20.16 11.08
C THR A 415 -3.80 -20.45 12.57
N LEU A 416 -4.34 -19.53 13.38
CA LEU A 416 -4.59 -19.76 14.80
C LEU A 416 -5.69 -18.84 15.31
N LEU A 417 -6.78 -19.44 15.79
CA LEU A 417 -7.74 -18.79 16.67
C LEU A 417 -8.21 -19.83 17.68
N THR A 418 -8.04 -19.52 18.97
CA THR A 418 -8.35 -20.49 20.03
C THR A 418 -8.75 -19.80 21.32
N ASN A 419 -9.50 -20.53 22.15
CA ASN A 419 -9.80 -20.13 23.53
C ASN A 419 -8.64 -20.55 24.44
N VAL A 420 -8.14 -19.60 25.21
CA VAL A 420 -7.08 -19.83 26.20
C VAL A 420 -7.62 -19.50 27.59
N PRO A 421 -7.42 -20.37 28.60
CA PRO A 421 -7.79 -20.06 29.98
C PRO A 421 -7.01 -18.85 30.50
N THR A 422 -7.69 -17.96 31.21
CA THR A 422 -7.06 -16.79 31.85
C THR A 422 -6.76 -17.06 33.33
N PRO A 423 -5.71 -16.43 33.91
CA PRO A 423 -5.42 -16.54 35.34
C PRO A 423 -6.58 -16.12 36.27
N ALA A 424 -7.50 -15.30 35.76
CA ALA A 424 -8.67 -14.81 36.49
C ALA A 424 -9.87 -15.79 36.46
N GLY A 425 -9.72 -17.01 35.91
CA GLY A 425 -10.77 -18.04 35.90
C GLY A 425 -11.77 -17.95 34.75
N GLY A 426 -11.43 -17.27 33.65
CA GLY A 426 -12.25 -17.21 32.42
C GLY A 426 -11.51 -17.77 31.20
N THR A 427 -12.06 -17.55 30.01
CA THR A 427 -11.39 -17.82 28.73
C THR A 427 -11.26 -16.55 27.91
N GLU A 428 -10.18 -16.42 27.17
CA GLU A 428 -9.97 -15.35 26.20
C GLU A 428 -9.65 -15.91 24.82
N LEU A 429 -9.98 -15.15 23.78
CA LEU A 429 -9.63 -15.51 22.42
C LEU A 429 -8.22 -15.04 22.10
N ARG A 430 -7.39 -15.96 21.60
CA ARG A 430 -6.04 -15.70 21.09
C ARG A 430 -5.98 -16.09 19.63
N GLY A 431 -5.59 -15.15 18.78
CA GLY A 431 -5.48 -15.35 17.33
C GLY A 431 -4.97 -14.09 16.62
N TYR A 432 -5.18 -14.02 15.31
CA TYR A 432 -4.55 -13.03 14.44
C TYR A 432 -5.57 -12.27 13.56
N HIS A 433 -6.55 -11.60 14.20
CA HIS A 433 -7.41 -10.63 13.49
C HIS A 433 -6.60 -9.46 12.92
N LYS A 434 -5.61 -8.97 13.67
CA LYS A 434 -4.48 -8.25 13.10
C LYS A 434 -3.46 -9.31 12.67
N PRO A 435 -3.19 -9.47 11.36
CA PRO A 435 -2.35 -10.56 10.87
C PRO A 435 -0.89 -10.32 11.24
N ILE A 436 -0.08 -11.36 11.11
CA ILE A 436 1.34 -11.15 10.79
C ILE A 436 1.43 -11.14 9.27
N MET A 437 1.90 -10.04 8.70
CA MET A 437 2.40 -10.00 7.33
C MET A 437 3.89 -9.71 7.42
N LEU A 438 4.70 -10.70 7.08
CA LEU A 438 6.14 -10.66 7.21
C LEU A 438 6.77 -10.69 5.82
N ALA A 439 7.68 -9.76 5.58
CA ALA A 439 8.52 -9.74 4.38
C ALA A 439 9.98 -9.70 4.83
N GLY A 440 10.83 -10.46 4.18
CA GLY A 440 12.26 -10.46 4.47
C GLY A 440 13.05 -10.86 3.26
N GLY A 441 14.36 -10.78 3.39
CA GLY A 441 15.23 -11.16 2.30
C GLY A 441 16.69 -11.14 2.66
N VAL A 442 17.44 -11.60 1.67
CA VAL A 442 18.89 -11.58 1.64
C VAL A 442 19.36 -10.90 0.37
N GLY A 443 20.46 -10.17 0.51
CA GLY A 443 21.08 -9.43 -0.56
C GLY A 443 22.59 -9.62 -0.55
N THR A 444 23.26 -8.90 -1.43
CA THR A 444 24.71 -8.87 -1.52
C THR A 444 25.22 -7.43 -1.49
N VAL A 445 26.36 -7.23 -0.83
CA VAL A 445 27.03 -5.92 -0.77
C VAL A 445 28.52 -6.10 -1.02
N ARG A 446 29.09 -5.16 -1.77
CA ARG A 446 30.53 -5.13 -2.07
C ARG A 446 31.29 -4.64 -0.83
N PRO A 447 32.52 -5.12 -0.56
CA PRO A 447 33.25 -4.79 0.67
C PRO A 447 33.40 -3.30 0.93
N GLN A 448 33.75 -2.52 -0.10
CA GLN A 448 33.93 -1.07 -0.03
C GLN A 448 32.64 -0.28 0.17
N HIS A 449 31.47 -0.91 0.03
CA HIS A 449 30.16 -0.30 0.23
C HIS A 449 29.43 -0.87 1.45
N ALA A 450 30.02 -1.83 2.17
CA ALA A 450 29.34 -2.52 3.27
C ALA A 450 29.08 -1.62 4.49
N LEU A 451 29.81 -0.52 4.62
CA LEU A 451 29.68 0.44 5.70
C LEU A 451 29.40 1.84 5.13
N LYS A 452 28.60 2.61 5.87
CA LYS A 452 28.39 4.04 5.60
C LYS A 452 29.68 4.81 5.89
N ASP A 453 29.85 5.92 5.17
CA ASP A 453 30.88 6.89 5.51
C ASP A 453 30.56 7.49 6.89
N LYS A 454 31.58 7.76 7.70
CA LYS A 454 31.37 8.50 8.95
C LYS A 454 30.89 9.90 8.56
N ALA A 455 29.79 10.36 9.17
CA ALA A 455 29.40 11.75 9.08
C ALA A 455 30.60 12.60 9.53
N MET A 456 31.07 13.51 8.66
CA MET A 456 32.11 14.48 9.03
C MET A 456 31.59 15.47 10.06
#